data_AF-A0A2V5L8B4-F1
#
_entry.id   AF-A0A2V5L8B4-F1
#
_cell.length_a   1.000
_cell.length_b   1.000
_cell.length_c   1.000
_cell.angle_alpha   90.00
_cell.angle_beta   90.00
_cell.angle_gamma   90.00
#
_symmetry.space_group_name_H-M   'P 1'
#
loop_
_entity.id
_entity.type
_entity.pdbx_description
1 polymer ?
#
loop_
_entity_poly.entity_id
_entity_poly.type
_entity_poly.pdbx_seq_one_letter_code
_entity_poly.pdbx_strand_id
1 'polypeptide(L)'
;MRRYIEIYTIMMRNSLIREMSFKANFLLWMVVEILWFCGQIVFFSIIFGNVDHIGDWTKWEVVLLIGTHQIIAQLFQAFFFVNVANIPELVRTGRLDSLLVLPIDSQFAVSTKQFALDSIVNAALGGGVVCIALSKLGVVPSLLSVSLYLAALC
;
A
#
# COMPACT_ATOMS: atom_id res chain seq x y z
N MET A 1 -12.43 1.87 -25.35
CA MET A 1 -12.57 2.26 -23.93
C MET A 1 -13.37 1.24 -23.10
N ARG A 2 -14.69 1.06 -23.32
CA ARG A 2 -15.53 0.11 -22.53
C ARG A 2 -14.99 -1.33 -22.47
N ARG A 3 -14.53 -1.87 -23.60
CA ARG A 3 -13.97 -3.23 -23.68
C ARG A 3 -12.68 -3.43 -22.87
N TYR A 4 -11.85 -2.39 -22.74
CA TYR A 4 -10.62 -2.44 -21.94
C TYR A 4 -10.91 -2.43 -20.44
N ILE A 5 -11.90 -1.62 -20.02
CA ILE A 5 -12.38 -1.58 -18.63
C ILE A 5 -13.02 -2.92 -18.24
N GLU A 6 -13.79 -3.52 -19.14
CA GLU A 6 -14.45 -4.81 -18.89
C GLU A 6 -13.43 -5.95 -18.73
N ILE A 7 -12.40 -5.98 -19.58
CA ILE A 7 -11.29 -6.95 -19.46
C ILE A 7 -10.49 -6.69 -18.18
N TYR A 8 -10.25 -5.43 -17.81
CA TYR A 8 -9.63 -5.04 -16.55
C TYR A 8 -10.41 -5.56 -15.35
N THR A 9 -11.73 -5.37 -15.32
CA THR A 9 -12.57 -5.85 -14.22
C THR A 9 -12.56 -7.38 -14.14
N ILE A 10 -12.50 -8.10 -15.26
CA ILE A 10 -12.40 -9.56 -15.28
C ILE A 10 -11.03 -10.03 -14.76
N MET A 11 -9.93 -9.38 -15.17
CA MET A 11 -8.58 -9.70 -14.68
C MET A 11 -8.43 -9.42 -13.19
N MET A 12 -8.94 -8.26 -12.73
CA MET A 12 -9.01 -7.90 -11.32
C MET A 12 -9.83 -8.95 -10.55
N ARG A 13 -11.02 -9.31 -11.01
CA ARG A 13 -11.86 -10.34 -10.38
C ARG A 13 -11.17 -11.70 -10.31
N ASN A 14 -10.44 -12.09 -11.35
CA ASN A 14 -9.70 -13.35 -11.36
C ASN A 14 -8.50 -13.33 -10.40
N SER A 15 -7.82 -12.18 -10.24
CA SER A 15 -6.80 -12.00 -9.21
C SER A 15 -7.40 -12.08 -7.80
N LEU A 16 -8.53 -11.41 -7.58
CA LEU A 16 -9.26 -11.44 -6.31
C LEU A 16 -9.71 -12.87 -5.96
N ILE A 17 -10.22 -13.63 -6.94
CA ILE A 17 -10.62 -15.04 -6.74
C ILE A 17 -9.42 -15.90 -6.38
N ARG A 18 -8.25 -15.68 -7.01
CA ARG A 18 -7.02 -16.42 -6.72
C ARG A 18 -6.48 -16.10 -5.32
N GLU A 19 -6.47 -14.84 -4.90
CA GLU A 19 -6.07 -14.46 -3.54
C GLU A 19 -7.06 -14.99 -2.50
N MET A 20 -8.37 -14.89 -2.77
CA MET A 20 -9.39 -15.50 -1.92
C MET A 20 -9.40 -17.03 -1.94
N SER A 21 -8.73 -17.68 -2.89
CA SER A 21 -8.54 -19.13 -2.88
C SER A 21 -7.48 -19.55 -1.87
N PHE A 22 -6.53 -18.68 -1.54
CA PHE A 22 -5.46 -18.90 -0.56
C PHE A 22 -5.63 -17.96 0.65
N LYS A 23 -6.83 -17.98 1.26
CA LYS A 23 -7.19 -17.13 2.40
C LYS A 23 -6.18 -17.20 3.55
N ALA A 24 -5.57 -18.36 3.78
CA ALA A 24 -4.56 -18.54 4.82
C ALA A 24 -3.27 -17.77 4.52
N ASN A 25 -2.79 -17.78 3.27
CA ASN A 25 -1.61 -17.01 2.87
C ASN A 25 -1.89 -15.51 2.97
N PHE A 26 -3.07 -15.08 2.51
CA PHE A 26 -3.52 -13.69 2.65
C PHE A 26 -3.57 -13.23 4.11
N LEU A 27 -4.16 -14.03 5.01
CA LEU A 27 -4.26 -13.69 6.43
C LEU A 27 -2.87 -13.68 7.10
N LEU A 28 -1.99 -14.62 6.75
CA LEU A 28 -0.63 -14.65 7.28
C LEU A 28 0.15 -13.40 6.88
N TRP A 29 0.14 -13.03 5.61
CA TRP A 29 0.80 -11.81 5.14
C TRP A 29 0.23 -10.56 5.79
N MET A 30 -1.11 -10.48 5.91
CA MET A 30 -1.75 -9.38 6.63
C MET A 30 -1.26 -9.29 8.09
N VAL A 31 -1.21 -10.40 8.82
CA VAL A 31 -0.75 -10.42 10.21
C VAL A 31 0.72 -10.01 10.32
N VAL A 32 1.58 -10.48 9.40
CA VAL A 32 3.00 -10.11 9.36
C VAL A 32 3.17 -8.61 9.17
N GLU A 33 2.46 -8.02 8.21
CA GLU A 33 2.50 -6.58 7.93
C GLU A 33 1.98 -5.75 9.11
N ILE A 34 0.90 -6.19 9.75
CA ILE A 34 0.36 -5.53 10.95
C ILE A 34 1.37 -5.58 12.10
N LEU A 35 1.99 -6.74 12.34
CA LEU A 35 2.99 -6.89 13.39
C LEU A 35 4.22 -6.01 13.11
N TRP A 36 4.63 -5.92 11.85
CA TRP A 36 5.72 -5.05 11.43
C TRP A 36 5.40 -3.57 11.71
N PHE A 37 4.22 -3.12 11.30
CA PHE A 37 3.76 -1.75 11.51
C PHE A 37 3.60 -1.40 13.00
N CYS A 38 2.97 -2.29 13.78
CA CYS A 38 2.90 -2.17 15.23
C CYS A 38 4.30 -2.11 15.87
N GLY A 39 5.23 -2.93 15.38
CA GLY A 39 6.63 -2.92 15.80
C GLY A 39 7.28 -1.56 15.58
N GLN A 40 7.07 -0.93 14.42
CA GLN A 40 7.57 0.43 14.17
C GLN A 40 6.96 1.46 15.12
N ILE A 41 5.64 1.42 15.36
CA ILE A 41 4.98 2.36 16.28
C ILE A 41 5.50 2.19 17.71
N VAL A 42 5.69 0.94 18.17
CA VAL A 42 6.23 0.65 19.50
C VAL A 42 7.68 1.10 19.61
N PHE A 43 8.50 0.85 18.60
CA PHE A 43 9.90 1.28 18.56
C PHE A 43 10.02 2.79 18.76
N PHE A 44 9.30 3.58 17.98
CA PHE A 44 9.29 5.04 18.15
C PHE A 44 8.67 5.46 19.48
N SER A 45 7.63 4.77 19.95
CA SER A 45 7.04 5.05 21.26
C SER A 45 7.99 4.84 22.43
N ILE A 46 8.90 3.86 22.35
CA ILE A 46 9.94 3.60 23.36
C ILE A 46 11.00 4.70 23.32
N ILE A 47 11.40 5.15 22.12
CA ILE A 47 12.35 6.26 21.97
C ILE A 47 11.80 7.53 22.62
N PHE A 48 10.55 7.90 22.31
CA PHE A 48 9.87 9.04 22.93
C PHE A 48 9.53 8.83 24.42
N GLY A 49 9.69 7.62 24.96
CA GLY A 49 9.62 7.38 26.40
C GLY A 49 10.89 7.77 27.15
N ASN A 50 12.03 7.90 26.44
CA ASN A 50 13.32 8.29 27.00
C ASN A 50 13.73 9.72 26.59
N VAL A 51 13.03 10.31 25.61
CA VAL A 51 13.32 11.63 25.05
C VAL A 51 11.99 12.37 24.87
N ASP A 52 11.82 13.52 25.53
CA ASP A 52 10.57 14.30 25.45
C ASP A 52 10.33 14.88 24.04
N HIS A 53 11.39 15.12 23.26
CA HIS A 53 11.34 15.70 21.92
C HIS A 53 12.54 15.22 21.08
N ILE A 54 12.31 14.79 19.83
CA ILE A 54 13.39 14.55 18.86
C ILE A 54 13.48 15.78 17.96
N GLY A 55 14.34 16.73 18.32
CA GLY A 55 14.40 18.04 17.65
C GLY A 55 13.09 18.81 17.89
N ASP A 56 12.45 19.28 16.80
CA ASP A 56 11.17 19.99 16.83
C ASP A 56 9.94 19.05 16.74
N TRP A 57 10.13 17.74 16.65
CA TRP A 57 9.05 16.78 16.41
C TRP A 57 8.56 16.14 17.72
N THR A 58 7.26 16.23 17.94
CA THR A 58 6.54 15.54 19.01
C THR A 58 6.25 14.09 18.64
N LYS A 59 5.99 13.26 19.65
CA LYS A 59 5.65 11.84 19.48
C LYS A 59 4.55 11.61 18.43
N TRP A 60 3.51 12.43 18.45
CA TRP A 60 2.36 12.26 17.56
C TRP A 60 2.65 12.69 16.12
N GLU A 61 3.54 13.66 15.89
CA GLU A 61 3.95 14.06 14.54
C GLU A 61 4.79 12.98 13.88
N VAL A 62 5.66 12.30 14.64
CA VAL A 62 6.41 11.15 14.14
C VAL A 62 5.49 9.96 13.86
N VAL A 63 4.52 9.69 14.73
CA VAL A 63 3.50 8.64 14.47
C VAL A 63 2.68 8.95 13.21
N LEU A 64 2.34 10.23 12.97
CA LEU A 64 1.66 10.66 11.75
C LEU A 64 2.53 10.43 10.50
N LEU A 65 3.82 10.76 10.57
CA LEU A 65 4.77 10.51 9.50
C LEU A 65 4.87 9.02 9.18
N ILE A 66 5.00 8.17 10.20
CA ILE A 66 5.08 6.71 10.06
C ILE A 66 3.79 6.14 9.46
N GLY A 67 2.63 6.58 9.94
CA GLY A 67 1.34 6.18 9.39
C GLY A 67 1.19 6.56 7.92
N THR A 68 1.65 7.75 7.54
CA THR A 68 1.61 8.19 6.14
C THR A 68 2.58 7.40 5.28
N HIS A 69 3.82 7.21 5.75
CA HIS A 69 4.80 6.38 5.07
C HIS A 69 4.25 4.99 4.78
N GLN A 70 3.56 4.39 5.77
CA GLN A 70 2.89 3.09 5.60
C GLN A 70 1.82 3.13 4.50
N ILE A 71 0.97 4.16 4.46
CA ILE A 71 -0.06 4.29 3.41
C ILE A 71 0.60 4.33 2.02
N ILE A 72 1.63 5.16 1.85
CA ILE A 72 2.31 5.34 0.56
C ILE A 72 3.01 4.05 0.14
N ALA A 73 3.78 3.45 1.05
CA ALA A 73 4.51 2.22 0.80
C ALA A 73 3.57 1.09 0.41
N GLN A 74 2.46 0.94 1.13
CA GLN A 74 1.49 -0.12 0.87
C GLN A 74 0.66 0.13 -0.38
N LEU A 75 0.36 1.39 -0.72
CA LEU A 75 -0.26 1.73 -1.99
C LEU A 75 0.69 1.46 -3.16
N PHE A 76 1.96 1.83 -3.03
CA PHE A 76 2.98 1.49 -4.01
C PHE A 76 3.12 -0.04 -4.17
N GLN A 77 3.08 -0.77 -3.06
CA GLN A 77 3.17 -2.22 -3.05
C GLN A 77 1.97 -2.87 -3.75
N ALA A 78 0.76 -2.41 -3.42
CA ALA A 78 -0.50 -2.92 -3.94
C ALA A 78 -0.63 -2.77 -5.47
N PHE A 79 -0.19 -1.63 -6.01
CA PHE A 79 -0.37 -1.30 -7.42
C PHE A 79 0.84 -1.66 -8.28
N PHE A 80 2.07 -1.43 -7.81
CA PHE A 80 3.28 -1.52 -8.65
C PHE A 80 4.18 -2.68 -8.27
N PHE A 81 4.52 -2.83 -6.99
CA PHE A 81 5.58 -3.75 -6.57
C PHE A 81 5.29 -5.21 -6.93
N VAL A 82 4.08 -5.70 -6.64
CA VAL A 82 3.72 -7.10 -6.94
C VAL A 82 3.77 -7.37 -8.44
N ASN A 83 3.31 -6.42 -9.26
CA ASN A 83 3.33 -6.56 -10.71
C ASN A 83 4.76 -6.57 -11.25
N VAL A 84 5.65 -5.69 -10.75
CA VAL A 84 7.06 -5.62 -11.14
C VAL A 84 7.84 -6.86 -10.68
N ALA A 85 7.63 -7.31 -9.45
CA ALA A 85 8.30 -8.49 -8.88
C ALA A 85 7.95 -9.79 -9.63
N ASN A 86 6.78 -9.84 -10.28
CA ASN A 86 6.37 -10.99 -11.08
C ASN A 86 6.98 -10.99 -12.51
N ILE A 87 7.47 -9.85 -13.03
CA ILE A 87 8.03 -9.76 -14.40
C ILE A 87 9.14 -10.78 -14.65
N PRO A 88 10.16 -10.92 -13.78
CA PRO A 88 11.25 -11.88 -14.01
C PRO A 88 10.76 -13.33 -14.10
N GLU A 89 9.70 -13.68 -13.37
CA GLU A 89 9.12 -15.02 -13.43
C GLU A 89 8.33 -15.24 -14.73
N LEU A 90 7.65 -14.20 -15.24
CA LEU A 90 7.03 -14.25 -16.57
C LEU A 90 8.07 -14.40 -17.69
N VAL A 91 9.24 -13.75 -17.56
CA VAL A 91 10.37 -13.92 -18.49
C VAL A 91 10.89 -15.35 -18.41
N ARG A 92 11.15 -15.86 -17.21
CA ARG A 92 11.69 -17.22 -16.98
C ARG A 92 10.79 -18.32 -17.54
N THR A 93 9.47 -18.13 -17.50
CA THR A 93 8.49 -19.13 -17.94
C THR A 93 8.10 -19.01 -19.42
N GLY A 94 8.64 -18.03 -20.16
CA GLY A 94 8.32 -17.79 -21.57
C GLY A 94 6.88 -17.30 -21.81
N ARG A 95 6.11 -17.01 -20.75
CA ARG A 95 4.73 -16.53 -20.85
C ARG A 95 4.64 -15.04 -21.17
N LEU A 96 5.77 -14.34 -21.17
CA LEU A 96 5.86 -12.93 -21.58
C LEU A 96 5.52 -12.75 -23.06
N ASP A 97 5.96 -13.66 -23.94
CA ASP A 97 5.62 -13.61 -25.37
C ASP A 97 4.12 -13.83 -25.62
N SER A 98 3.47 -14.71 -24.86
CA SER A 98 2.01 -14.86 -24.92
C SER A 98 1.26 -13.62 -24.43
N LEU A 99 1.89 -12.81 -23.57
CA LEU A 99 1.33 -11.56 -23.04
C LEU A 99 1.50 -10.39 -24.00
N LEU A 100 2.56 -10.39 -24.80
CA LEU A 100 2.82 -9.42 -25.87
C LEU A 100 1.90 -9.62 -27.10
N VAL A 101 1.40 -10.85 -27.33
CA VAL A 101 0.48 -11.18 -28.43
C VAL A 101 -0.99 -10.84 -28.10
N LEU A 102 -1.31 -10.57 -26.83
CA LEU A 102 -2.64 -10.11 -26.44
C LEU A 102 -2.89 -8.69 -27.02
N PRO A 103 -4.08 -8.41 -27.58
CA PRO A 103 -4.42 -7.11 -28.16
C PRO A 103 -4.78 -6.08 -27.06
N ILE A 104 -3.89 -5.95 -26.07
CA ILE A 104 -3.97 -5.03 -24.93
C ILE A 104 -2.57 -4.47 -24.69
N ASP A 105 -2.49 -3.18 -24.31
CA ASP A 105 -1.23 -2.54 -23.94
C ASP A 105 -0.48 -3.37 -22.89
N SER A 106 0.71 -3.82 -23.25
CA SER A 106 1.53 -4.71 -22.43
C SER A 106 1.86 -4.08 -21.07
N GLN A 107 2.04 -2.75 -21.02
CA GLN A 107 2.27 -2.00 -19.78
C GLN A 107 1.06 -2.02 -18.85
N PHE A 108 -0.15 -1.94 -19.40
CA PHE A 108 -1.40 -1.99 -18.63
C PHE A 108 -1.73 -3.43 -18.19
N ALA A 109 -1.55 -4.41 -19.07
CA ALA A 109 -1.76 -5.82 -18.75
C ALA A 109 -0.80 -6.35 -17.68
N VAL A 110 0.44 -5.86 -17.64
CA VAL A 110 1.43 -6.21 -16.62
C VAL A 110 1.14 -5.49 -15.31
N SER A 111 0.79 -4.20 -15.33
CA SER A 111 0.56 -3.40 -14.12
C SER A 111 -0.75 -3.68 -13.41
N THR A 112 -1.69 -4.40 -14.02
CA THR A 112 -2.98 -4.74 -13.36
C THR A 112 -3.27 -6.24 -13.27
N LYS A 113 -2.24 -7.07 -13.48
CA LYS A 113 -2.43 -8.53 -13.45
C LYS A 113 -2.71 -9.04 -12.04
N GLN A 114 -2.12 -8.38 -11.05
CA GLN A 114 -2.23 -8.75 -9.65
C GLN A 114 -2.48 -7.52 -8.80
N PHE A 115 -3.48 -7.62 -7.96
CA PHE A 115 -3.92 -6.55 -7.07
C PHE A 115 -3.84 -7.11 -5.66
N ALA A 116 -2.81 -6.72 -4.92
CA ALA A 116 -2.56 -7.24 -3.59
C ALA A 116 -3.55 -6.61 -2.62
N LEU A 117 -4.63 -7.33 -2.32
CA LEU A 117 -5.64 -6.85 -1.38
C LEU A 117 -5.05 -6.68 0.02
N ASP A 118 -4.05 -7.49 0.38
CA ASP A 118 -3.39 -7.46 1.68
C ASP A 118 -2.75 -6.11 1.93
N SER A 119 -2.08 -5.57 0.92
CA SER A 119 -1.40 -4.28 0.97
C SER A 119 -2.42 -3.14 1.08
N ILE A 120 -3.58 -3.24 0.44
CA ILE A 120 -4.66 -2.23 0.56
C ILE A 120 -5.28 -2.23 1.96
N VAL A 121 -5.52 -3.41 2.53
CA VAL A 121 -6.03 -3.51 3.91
C VAL A 121 -5.00 -2.93 4.88
N ASN A 122 -3.70 -3.19 4.68
CA ASN A 122 -2.65 -2.57 5.48
C ASN A 122 -2.53 -1.06 5.29
N ALA A 123 -2.72 -0.55 4.06
CA ALA A 123 -2.80 0.89 3.80
C ALA A 123 -3.97 1.52 4.57
N ALA A 124 -5.13 0.85 4.62
CA ALA A 124 -6.28 1.33 5.40
C ALA A 124 -5.98 1.37 6.92
N LEU A 125 -5.23 0.40 7.44
CA LEU A 125 -4.75 0.42 8.84
C LEU A 125 -3.79 1.59 9.10
N GLY A 126 -2.87 1.87 8.18
CA GLY A 126 -2.03 3.07 8.21
C GLY A 126 -2.88 4.35 8.26
N GLY A 127 -3.94 4.42 7.44
CA GLY A 127 -4.94 5.49 7.45
C GLY A 127 -5.62 5.67 8.81
N GLY A 128 -6.00 4.57 9.45
CA GLY A 128 -6.55 4.58 10.81
C GLY A 128 -5.59 5.21 11.83
N VAL A 129 -4.30 4.86 11.77
CA VAL A 129 -3.27 5.44 12.65
C VAL A 129 -3.06 6.92 12.38
N VAL A 130 -3.06 7.35 11.11
CA VAL A 130 -2.99 8.78 10.75
C VAL A 130 -4.18 9.55 11.33
N CYS A 131 -5.40 9.02 11.22
CA CYS A 131 -6.59 9.65 11.81
C CYS A 131 -6.48 9.79 13.33
N ILE A 132 -5.96 8.77 14.03
CA ILE A 132 -5.74 8.81 15.48
C ILE A 132 -4.68 9.86 15.83
N ALA A 133 -3.57 9.91 15.09
CA ALA A 133 -2.50 10.87 15.31
C ALA A 133 -3.01 12.31 15.12
N LEU A 134 -3.77 12.58 14.06
CA LEU A 134 -4.40 13.88 13.79
C LEU A 134 -5.36 14.30 14.91
N SER A 135 -6.20 13.37 15.39
CA SER A 135 -7.12 13.61 16.51
C SER A 135 -6.37 13.95 17.81
N LYS A 136 -5.24 13.28 18.07
CA LYS A 136 -4.39 13.52 19.24
C LYS A 136 -3.55 14.79 19.18
N LEU A 137 -3.18 15.20 17.96
CA LEU A 137 -2.51 16.48 17.71
C LEU A 137 -3.46 17.68 17.82
N GLY A 138 -4.79 17.45 17.85
CA GLY A 138 -5.78 18.53 17.88
C GLY A 138 -5.77 19.38 16.60
N VAL A 139 -5.08 18.93 15.56
CA VAL A 139 -5.00 19.61 14.26
C VAL A 139 -6.20 19.14 13.45
N VAL A 140 -7.14 20.05 13.20
CA VAL A 140 -8.18 19.85 12.19
C VAL A 140 -7.52 20.13 10.83
N PRO A 141 -7.24 19.13 10.00
CA PRO A 141 -6.60 19.39 8.72
C PRO A 141 -7.56 20.22 7.87
N SER A 142 -7.18 21.46 7.59
CA SER A 142 -7.89 22.28 6.60
C SER A 142 -7.72 21.62 5.22
N LEU A 143 -8.69 21.80 4.31
CA LEU A 143 -8.58 21.32 2.92
C LEU A 143 -7.27 21.79 2.26
N LEU A 144 -6.77 22.97 2.65
CA LEU A 144 -5.50 23.51 2.20
C LEU A 144 -4.31 22.69 2.72
N SER A 145 -4.33 22.28 3.99
CA SER A 145 -3.30 21.44 4.62
C SER A 145 -3.21 20.07 3.95
N VAL A 146 -4.36 19.47 3.60
CA VAL A 146 -4.41 18.19 2.86
C VAL A 146 -3.86 18.36 1.44
N SER A 147 -4.19 19.46 0.76
CA SER A 147 -3.67 19.75 -0.58
C SER A 147 -2.16 20.02 -0.60
N LEU A 148 -1.64 20.74 0.40
CA LEU A 148 -0.20 20.98 0.58
C LEU A 148 0.54 19.69 0.93
N TYR A 149 -0.07 18.84 1.75
CA TYR A 149 0.50 17.55 2.11
C TYR A 149 0.60 16.63 0.89
N LEU A 150 -0.45 16.56 0.06
CA LEU A 150 -0.45 15.81 -1.19
C LEU A 150 0.55 16.38 -2.22
N ALA A 151 0.71 17.71 -2.27
CA ALA A 151 1.68 18.36 -3.15
C ALA A 151 3.13 18.13 -2.70
N ALA A 152 3.39 18.05 -1.39
CA ALA A 152 4.72 17.72 -0.85
C ALA A 152 5.08 16.24 -1.02
N LEU A 153 4.09 15.40 -1.30
CA LEU A 153 4.21 13.96 -1.46
C LEU A 153 4.36 13.51 -2.93
N CYS A 154 3.95 14.36 -3.87
CA CYS A 154 4.14 14.19 -5.30
C CYS A 154 5.52 14.73 -5.73
#